data_AF-A0A7X6TTU6-F1
#
_entry.id   AF-A0A7X6TTU6-F1
#
_cell.length_a   1.000
_cell.length_b   1.000
_cell.length_c   1.000
_cell.angle_alpha   90.00
_cell.angle_beta   90.00
_cell.angle_gamma   90.00
#
_symmetry.space_group_name_H-M   'P 1'
#
loop_
_entity.id
_entity.type
_entity.pdbx_description
1 polymer ?
#
loop_
_entity_poly.entity_id
_entity_poly.type
_entity_poly.pdbx_seq_one_letter_code
_entity_poly.pdbx_strand_id
1 'polypeptide(L)'
;IEEIKVAREILKATGHLKAGIEFVSCPTCGRTQIDLIGIANQVEEALKDSKKQIKVAVMGCIVNGPGEAREADIGIAGGNGMGMIFKKGVIIKKVKEEELVAALLEEIEKM
;
A
#
# COMPACT_ATOMS: atom_id res chain seq x y z
N ILE A 1 20.18 2.94 -18.19
CA ILE A 1 19.27 1.82 -17.81
C ILE A 1 17.93 2.33 -17.21
N GLU A 2 17.68 3.64 -17.14
CA GLU A 2 16.37 4.17 -16.71
C GLU A 2 15.22 3.75 -17.64
N GLU A 3 15.50 3.73 -18.95
CA GLU A 3 14.63 3.21 -20.01
C GLU A 3 14.09 1.79 -19.75
N ILE A 4 14.91 0.88 -19.19
CA ILE A 4 14.47 -0.49 -18.87
C ILE A 4 13.48 -0.49 -17.70
N LYS A 5 13.70 0.36 -16.69
CA LYS A 5 12.77 0.50 -15.57
C LYS A 5 11.43 1.03 -16.06
N VAL A 6 11.44 2.13 -16.82
CA VAL A 6 10.22 2.74 -17.38
C VAL A 6 9.45 1.76 -18.26
N ALA A 7 10.13 1.01 -19.15
CA ALA A 7 9.49 0.00 -19.98
C ALA A 7 8.80 -1.09 -19.16
N ARG A 8 9.41 -1.54 -18.05
CA ARG A 8 8.80 -2.51 -17.13
C ARG A 8 7.58 -1.94 -16.42
N GLU A 9 7.63 -0.68 -15.98
CA GLU A 9 6.50 -0.01 -15.33
C GLU A 9 5.31 0.15 -16.28
N ILE A 10 5.54 0.49 -17.56
CA ILE A 10 4.48 0.53 -18.59
C ILE A 10 3.82 -0.85 -18.75
N LEU A 11 4.62 -1.92 -18.84
CA LEU A 11 4.10 -3.29 -18.96
C LEU A 11 3.32 -3.74 -17.71
N LYS A 12 3.73 -3.30 -16.51
CA LYS A 12 2.98 -3.55 -15.26
C LYS A 12 1.64 -2.80 -15.27
N ALA A 13 1.65 -1.51 -15.57
CA ALA A 13 0.46 -0.66 -15.58
C ALA A 13 -0.60 -1.12 -16.60
N THR A 14 -0.16 -1.74 -17.71
CA THR A 14 -1.04 -2.30 -18.74
C THR A 14 -1.40 -3.77 -18.51
N GLY A 15 -0.90 -4.40 -17.44
CA GLY A 15 -1.19 -5.79 -17.08
C GLY A 15 -0.45 -6.86 -17.91
N HIS A 16 0.50 -6.46 -18.76
CA HIS A 16 1.31 -7.37 -19.57
C HIS A 16 2.52 -7.95 -18.83
N LEU A 17 2.89 -7.38 -17.68
CA LEU A 17 3.93 -7.91 -16.80
C LEU A 17 3.44 -7.95 -15.35
N LYS A 18 3.23 -9.15 -14.82
CA LYS A 18 2.94 -9.37 -13.39
C LYS A 18 4.25 -9.71 -12.67
N ALA A 19 4.94 -8.70 -12.16
CA ALA A 19 6.23 -8.89 -11.50
C ALA A 19 6.44 -7.88 -10.37
N GLY A 20 6.87 -8.39 -9.22
CA GLY A 20 7.08 -7.58 -8.02
C GLY A 20 5.77 -7.09 -7.41
N ILE A 21 5.89 -6.12 -6.51
CA ILE A 21 4.76 -5.54 -5.81
C ILE A 21 4.15 -4.42 -6.65
N GLU A 22 2.83 -4.40 -6.71
CA GLU A 22 2.04 -3.32 -7.31
C GLU A 22 1.56 -2.41 -6.19
N PHE A 23 1.99 -1.15 -6.21
CA PHE A 23 1.58 -0.14 -5.23
C PHE A 23 0.38 0.65 -5.73
N VAL A 24 -0.61 0.81 -4.85
CA VAL A 24 -1.76 1.67 -5.08
C VAL A 24 -1.88 2.64 -3.91
N SER A 25 -1.90 3.92 -4.19
CA SER A 25 -2.12 4.95 -3.18
C SER A 25 -3.29 5.84 -3.57
N CYS A 26 -3.98 6.40 -2.57
CA CYS A 26 -4.96 7.43 -2.86
C CYS A 26 -4.24 8.72 -3.31
N PRO A 27 -4.83 9.55 -4.18
CA PRO A 27 -4.16 10.72 -4.75
C PRO A 27 -3.89 11.86 -3.74
N THR A 28 -4.13 11.62 -2.44
CA THR A 28 -4.36 12.61 -1.38
C THR A 28 -5.61 13.48 -1.64
N CYS A 29 -6.25 13.94 -0.57
CA CYS A 29 -7.36 14.90 -0.65
C CYS A 29 -7.50 15.66 0.68
N GLY A 30 -8.47 16.58 0.78
CA GLY A 30 -8.75 17.29 2.04
C GLY A 30 -9.21 16.41 3.22
N ARG A 31 -9.41 15.10 2.98
CA ARG A 31 -9.72 14.10 4.01
C ARG A 31 -8.48 13.33 4.47
N THR A 32 -7.31 13.57 3.88
CA THR A 32 -6.08 12.90 4.31
C THR A 32 -5.75 13.35 5.73
N GLN A 33 -5.59 12.39 6.64
CA GLN A 33 -5.36 12.64 8.07
C GLN A 33 -3.96 12.19 8.54
N ILE A 34 -3.18 11.58 7.66
CA ILE A 34 -1.84 11.05 7.93
C ILE A 34 -0.84 11.56 6.90
N ASP A 35 0.46 11.45 7.20
CA ASP A 35 1.51 11.65 6.19
C ASP A 35 1.54 10.50 5.18
N LEU A 36 0.61 10.55 4.22
CA LEU A 36 0.45 9.51 3.21
C LEU A 36 1.71 9.35 2.35
N ILE A 37 2.34 10.46 1.97
CA ILE A 37 3.50 10.44 1.07
C ILE A 37 4.69 9.82 1.79
N GLY A 38 4.94 10.21 3.04
CA GLY A 38 5.99 9.60 3.87
C GLY A 38 5.78 8.11 4.07
N ILE A 39 4.56 7.70 4.42
CA ILE A 39 4.21 6.29 4.62
C ILE A 39 4.34 5.49 3.31
N ALA A 40 3.83 6.00 2.19
CA ALA A 40 3.93 5.33 0.89
C ALA A 40 5.40 5.09 0.50
N ASN A 41 6.25 6.12 0.62
CA ASN A 41 7.68 6.02 0.32
C ASN A 41 8.38 5.00 1.23
N GLN A 42 8.05 4.98 2.53
CA GLN A 42 8.61 4.00 3.48
C GLN A 42 8.24 2.57 3.10
N VAL A 43 6.98 2.34 2.74
CA VAL A 43 6.50 1.01 2.34
C VAL A 43 7.11 0.60 1.00
N GLU A 44 7.19 1.49 0.02
CA GLU A 44 7.84 1.22 -1.27
C GLU A 44 9.31 0.86 -1.13
N GLU A 45 10.08 1.62 -0.35
CA GLU A 45 11.51 1.34 -0.16
C GLU A 45 11.73 0.02 0.61
N ALA A 46 10.91 -0.26 1.63
CA ALA A 46 10.99 -1.51 2.40
C ALA A 46 10.69 -2.76 1.56
N LEU A 47 9.95 -2.61 0.46
CA LEU A 47 9.43 -3.71 -0.36
C LEU A 47 10.03 -3.78 -1.77
N LYS A 48 10.96 -2.88 -2.08
CA LYS A 48 11.61 -2.71 -3.39
C LYS A 48 12.25 -3.97 -3.96
N ASP A 49 12.85 -4.79 -3.09
CA ASP A 49 13.52 -6.05 -3.48
C ASP A 49 12.60 -7.28 -3.34
N SER A 50 11.34 -7.08 -2.96
CA SER A 50 10.39 -8.18 -2.80
C SER A 50 10.04 -8.81 -4.15
N LYS A 51 10.11 -10.14 -4.21
CA LYS A 51 9.69 -10.94 -5.37
C LYS A 51 8.23 -11.37 -5.30
N LYS A 52 7.51 -11.01 -4.24
CA LYS A 52 6.09 -11.33 -4.06
C LYS A 52 5.28 -10.60 -5.12
N GLN A 53 4.29 -11.28 -5.71
CA GLN A 53 3.35 -10.71 -6.66
C GLN A 53 2.06 -10.37 -5.93
N ILE A 54 2.06 -9.26 -5.21
CA ILE A 54 0.93 -8.79 -4.41
C ILE A 54 0.64 -7.32 -4.71
N LYS A 55 -0.64 -6.95 -4.58
CA LYS A 55 -1.07 -5.55 -4.63
C LYS A 55 -1.15 -4.98 -3.22
N VAL A 56 -0.39 -3.91 -2.96
CA VAL A 56 -0.31 -3.22 -1.66
C VAL A 56 -0.95 -1.85 -1.78
N ALA A 57 -1.96 -1.59 -0.92
CA ALA A 57 -2.68 -0.32 -0.87
C ALA A 57 -2.26 0.56 0.32
N VAL A 58 -2.01 1.85 0.08
CA VAL A 58 -1.71 2.84 1.13
C VAL A 58 -2.71 4.00 1.03
N MET A 59 -3.55 4.17 2.04
CA MET A 59 -4.69 5.10 2.00
C MET A 59 -4.58 6.16 3.11
N GLY A 60 -4.78 7.42 2.72
CA GLY A 60 -4.60 8.57 3.61
C GLY A 60 -5.78 8.88 4.55
N CYS A 61 -6.91 8.18 4.43
CA CYS A 61 -8.08 8.39 5.27
C CYS A 61 -8.84 7.09 5.53
N ILE A 62 -9.52 7.01 6.67
CA ILE A 62 -10.32 5.84 7.06
C ILE A 62 -11.70 5.77 6.39
N VAL A 63 -12.13 6.87 5.76
CA VAL A 63 -13.50 7.01 5.21
C VAL A 63 -13.63 6.25 3.89
N ASN A 64 -12.82 6.62 2.90
CA ASN A 64 -12.83 5.99 1.58
C ASN A 64 -11.73 4.93 1.42
N GLY A 65 -10.69 4.99 2.27
CA GLY A 65 -9.55 4.07 2.20
C GLY A 65 -9.93 2.58 2.19
N PRO A 66 -10.87 2.09 3.02
CA PRO A 66 -11.30 0.69 2.97
C PRO A 66 -11.92 0.28 1.63
N GLY A 67 -12.66 1.18 0.99
CA GLY A 67 -13.30 0.92 -0.31
C GLY A 67 -12.28 0.91 -1.44
N GLU A 68 -11.38 1.88 -1.46
CA GLU A 68 -10.28 2.00 -2.44
C GLU A 68 -9.27 0.84 -2.31
N ALA A 69 -9.05 0.33 -1.11
CA ALA A 69 -8.15 -0.79 -0.85
C ALA A 69 -8.78 -2.18 -1.07
N ARG A 70 -10.07 -2.27 -1.45
CA ARG A 70 -10.78 -3.56 -1.56
C ARG A 70 -10.18 -4.49 -2.62
N GLU A 71 -9.64 -3.93 -3.70
CA GLU A 71 -9.03 -4.68 -4.79
C GLU A 71 -7.58 -5.07 -4.51
N ALA A 72 -6.99 -4.57 -3.41
CA ALA A 72 -5.64 -4.92 -3.00
C ALA A 72 -5.62 -6.23 -2.21
N ASP A 73 -4.51 -6.97 -2.32
CA ASP A 73 -4.30 -8.16 -1.50
C ASP A 73 -4.14 -7.78 -0.03
N ILE A 74 -3.44 -6.67 0.21
CA ILE A 74 -3.23 -6.08 1.53
C ILE A 74 -3.16 -4.56 1.44
N GLY A 75 -3.52 -3.86 2.50
CA GLY A 75 -3.33 -2.42 2.56
C GLY A 75 -3.53 -1.82 3.93
N ILE A 76 -3.26 -0.51 4.01
CA ILE A 76 -3.44 0.29 5.22
C ILE A 76 -4.28 1.52 4.96
N ALA A 77 -5.03 1.94 5.97
CA ALA A 77 -5.67 3.24 6.01
C ALA A 77 -5.47 3.86 7.39
N GLY A 78 -5.04 5.12 7.45
CA GLY A 78 -4.84 5.84 8.70
C GLY A 78 -5.75 7.04 8.86
N GLY A 79 -6.01 7.42 10.11
CA GLY A 79 -6.68 8.65 10.48
C GLY A 79 -7.18 8.65 11.92
N ASN A 80 -7.33 9.84 12.49
CA ASN A 80 -7.75 10.05 13.88
C ASN A 80 -6.86 9.34 14.92
N GLY A 81 -5.55 9.22 14.67
CA GLY A 81 -4.60 8.59 15.59
C GLY A 81 -4.62 7.05 15.55
N MET A 82 -5.37 6.45 14.62
CA MET A 82 -5.43 5.01 14.43
C MET A 82 -5.19 4.62 12.98
N GLY A 83 -4.57 3.46 12.81
CA GLY A 83 -4.39 2.79 11.53
C GLY A 83 -5.12 1.46 11.48
N MET A 84 -5.68 1.15 10.31
CA MET A 84 -6.31 -0.13 10.01
C MET A 84 -5.52 -0.85 8.94
N ILE A 85 -5.37 -2.17 9.11
CA ILE A 85 -4.76 -3.07 8.13
C ILE A 85 -5.87 -3.92 7.54
N PHE A 86 -5.90 -3.98 6.21
CA PHE A 86 -6.89 -4.69 5.42
C PHE A 86 -6.20 -5.80 4.64
N LYS A 87 -6.87 -6.95 4.53
CA LYS A 87 -6.46 -8.06 3.67
C LYS A 87 -7.65 -8.51 2.86
N LYS A 88 -7.57 -8.42 1.53
CA LYS A 88 -8.68 -8.72 0.59
C LYS A 88 -10.02 -8.06 0.98
N GLY A 89 -9.96 -6.80 1.38
CA GLY A 89 -11.14 -6.01 1.79
C GLY A 89 -11.67 -6.27 3.22
N VAL A 90 -11.01 -7.12 4.03
CA VAL A 90 -11.40 -7.37 5.43
C VAL A 90 -10.38 -6.72 6.37
N ILE A 91 -10.85 -6.04 7.41
CA ILE A 91 -9.99 -5.50 8.48
C ILE A 91 -9.45 -6.66 9.30
N ILE A 92 -8.12 -6.80 9.35
CA ILE A 92 -7.45 -7.86 10.12
C ILE A 92 -6.84 -7.33 11.42
N LYS A 93 -6.45 -6.06 11.46
CA LYS A 93 -5.76 -5.46 12.61
C LYS A 93 -6.06 -3.96 12.69
N LYS A 94 -6.13 -3.44 13.91
CA LYS A 94 -6.12 -2.01 14.21
C LYS A 94 -4.91 -1.72 15.09
N VAL A 95 -4.15 -0.71 14.74
CA VAL A 95 -2.91 -0.31 15.42
C VAL A 95 -2.86 1.20 15.56
N LYS A 96 -1.91 1.72 16.34
CA LYS A 96 -1.63 3.16 16.31
C LYS A 96 -0.99 3.54 14.97
N GLU A 97 -1.16 4.80 14.54
CA GLU A 97 -0.58 5.29 13.27
C GLU A 97 0.94 5.08 13.21
N GLU A 98 1.64 5.25 14.33
CA GLU A 98 3.09 5.04 14.48
C GLU A 98 3.52 3.59 14.18
N GLU A 99 2.64 2.62 14.43
CA GLU A 99 2.91 1.19 14.27
C GLU A 99 2.43 0.67 12.91
N LEU A 100 1.81 1.52 12.08
CA LEU A 100 1.07 1.11 10.89
C LEU A 100 1.98 0.48 9.83
N VAL A 101 3.13 1.08 9.56
CA VAL A 101 4.11 0.58 8.58
C VAL A 101 4.71 -0.75 9.06
N ALA A 102 5.15 -0.80 10.31
CA ALA A 102 5.75 -2.01 10.89
C ALA A 102 4.76 -3.20 10.86
N ALA A 103 3.51 -2.95 11.25
CA ALA A 103 2.48 -3.98 11.26
C ALA A 103 2.07 -4.42 9.84
N LEU A 104 2.09 -3.53 8.85
CA LEU A 104 1.89 -3.89 7.44
C LEU A 104 2.99 -4.82 6.95
N LEU A 105 4.26 -4.47 7.19
CA LEU A 105 5.40 -5.28 6.76
C LEU A 105 5.39 -6.67 7.41
N GLU A 106 5.06 -6.75 8.70
CA GLU A 106 4.90 -8.02 9.44
C GLU A 106 3.85 -8.92 8.78
N GLU A 107 2.72 -8.35 8.34
CA GLU A 107 1.68 -9.13 7.66
C GLU A 107 2.09 -9.53 6.24
N ILE A 108 2.79 -8.64 5.51
CA ILE A 108 3.33 -8.96 4.19
C ILE A 108 4.32 -10.11 4.28
N GLU A 109 5.18 -10.17 5.31
CA GLU A 109 6.13 -11.27 5.49
C GLU A 109 5.43 -12.63 5.65
N LYS A 110 4.29 -12.66 6.34
CA LYS A 110 3.49 -13.88 6.59
C LYS A 110 2.72 -14.40 5.37
N MET A 111 2.61 -13.59 4.30
CA MET A 111 1.92 -13.96 3.05
C MET A 111 2.83 -14.71 2.08
#